data_AF-A0AAP8N595-F1
#
_entry.id   AF-A0AAP8N595-F1
#
_cell.length_a   1.000
_cell.length_b   1.000
_cell.length_c   1.000
_cell.angle_alpha   90.00
_cell.angle_beta   90.00
_cell.angle_gamma   90.00
#
_symmetry.space_group_name_H-M   'P 1'
#
loop_
_entity.id
_entity.type
_entity.pdbx_description
1 polymer ?
#
loop_
_entity_poly.entity_id
_entity_poly.type
_entity_poly.pdbx_seq_one_letter_code
_entity_poly.pdbx_strand_id
1 'polypeptide(L)' 'RTLGEWLAYLEQLHPSAIDMGLERSQQVASRMGLGKPAPRVITVTGTNGKGSTCAFVASLLRSQGLNVGVYNSPHLLRY' A
#
# COMPACT_ATOMS: atom_id res chain seq x y z
N ARG A 1 -16.99 -2.43 -13.33
CA ARG A 1 -17.15 -1.65 -12.10
C ARG A 1 -16.28 -0.39 -12.19
N THR A 2 -16.79 0.78 -11.85
CA THR A 2 -16.02 2.03 -11.74
C THR A 2 -15.13 2.03 -10.49
N LEU A 3 -14.18 2.97 -10.37
CA LEU A 3 -13.38 3.13 -9.15
C LEU A 3 -14.26 3.33 -7.92
N GLY A 4 -15.28 4.20 -8.03
CA GLY A 4 -16.23 4.46 -6.94
C GLY A 4 -17.02 3.21 -6.53
N GLU A 5 -17.47 2.40 -7.51
CA GLU A 5 -18.17 1.14 -7.23
C GLU A 5 -17.28 0.11 -6.52
N TRP A 6 -15.99 0.08 -6.85
CA TRP A 6 -15.03 -0.80 -6.16
C TRP A 6 -14.77 -0.33 -4.73
N LEU A 7 -14.61 0.97 -4.50
CA LEU A 7 -14.41 1.53 -3.16
C LEU A 7 -15.62 1.25 -2.26
N ALA A 8 -16.83 1.54 -2.74
CA ALA A 8 -18.06 1.27 -1.99
C ALA A 8 -18.24 -0.22 -1.65
N TYR A 9 -17.87 -1.11 -2.57
CA TYR A 9 -17.89 -2.55 -2.32
C TYR A 9 -16.87 -2.97 -1.24
N LEU A 10 -15.65 -2.42 -1.28
CA LEU A 10 -14.59 -2.72 -0.31
C LEU A 10 -14.92 -2.25 1.11
N GLU A 11 -15.59 -1.11 1.24
CA GLU A 11 -16.03 -0.56 2.53
C GLU A 11 -17.08 -1.44 3.25
N GLN A 12 -17.83 -2.26 2.50
CA GLN A 12 -18.90 -3.11 3.04
C GLN A 12 -18.44 -4.55 3.37
N LEU A 13 -17.22 -4.93 2.99
CA LEU A 13 -16.77 -6.32 3.01
C LEU A 13 -16.43 -6.88 4.40
N HIS A 14 -16.13 -6.05 5.40
CA HIS A 14 -15.67 -6.52 6.71
C HIS A 14 -16.37 -5.80 7.89
N PRO A 15 -16.99 -6.54 8.83
CA PRO A 15 -17.76 -5.95 9.94
C PRO A 15 -16.89 -5.31 11.03
N SER A 16 -15.58 -5.63 11.09
CA SER A 16 -14.59 -4.89 11.89
C SER A 16 -13.70 -4.08 10.97
N ALA A 17 -13.55 -2.78 11.25
CA ALA A 17 -12.70 -1.87 10.48
C ALA A 17 -11.22 -2.29 10.47
N ILE A 18 -10.77 -3.02 11.50
CA ILE A 18 -9.40 -3.53 11.61
C ILE A 18 -9.46 -4.95 12.19
N ASP A 19 -8.98 -5.91 11.42
CA ASP A 19 -8.68 -7.26 11.89
C ASP A 19 -7.18 -7.51 11.72
N MET A 20 -6.49 -7.58 12.87
CA MET A 20 -5.04 -7.69 12.92
C MET A 20 -4.66 -9.16 12.73
N GLY A 21 -4.29 -9.53 11.51
CA GLY A 21 -3.81 -10.87 11.15
C GLY A 21 -3.34 -10.87 9.70
N LEU A 22 -2.33 -11.69 9.37
CA LEU A 22 -1.76 -11.72 8.03
C LEU A 22 -2.24 -12.91 7.21
N GLU A 23 -2.78 -13.96 7.85
CA GLU A 23 -3.06 -15.27 7.27
C GLU A 23 -3.98 -15.16 6.05
N ARG A 24 -5.11 -14.44 6.18
CA ARG A 24 -6.08 -14.25 5.09
C ARG A 24 -5.45 -13.52 3.91
N SER A 25 -4.73 -12.43 4.19
CA SER A 25 -4.08 -11.62 3.15
C SER A 25 -2.92 -12.36 2.46
N GLN A 26 -2.16 -13.17 3.20
CA GLN A 26 -1.05 -13.97 2.69
C GLN A 26 -1.54 -15.08 1.75
N GLN A 27 -2.68 -15.71 2.05
CA GLN A 27 -3.28 -16.71 1.16
C GLN A 27 -3.65 -16.09 -0.20
N VAL A 28 -4.27 -14.91 -0.19
CA VAL A 28 -4.62 -14.19 -1.42
C VAL A 28 -3.35 -13.76 -2.17
N ALA A 29 -2.39 -13.16 -1.48
CA ALA A 29 -1.12 -12.72 -2.08
C ALA A 29 -0.35 -13.87 -2.74
N SER A 30 -0.34 -15.05 -2.10
CA SER A 30 0.28 -16.27 -2.64
C SER A 30 -0.44 -16.76 -3.89
N ARG A 31 -1.77 -16.84 -3.87
CA ARG A 31 -2.58 -17.26 -5.03
C ARG A 31 -2.45 -16.31 -6.22
N MET A 32 -2.23 -15.02 -5.97
CA MET A 32 -2.05 -13.99 -7.00
C MET A 32 -0.58 -13.80 -7.43
N GLY A 33 0.38 -14.48 -6.79
CA GLY A 33 1.81 -14.32 -7.09
C GLY A 33 2.40 -12.95 -6.71
N LEU A 34 1.85 -12.29 -5.68
CA LEU A 34 2.21 -10.92 -5.28
C LEU A 34 3.39 -10.82 -4.29
N GLY A 35 4.12 -11.91 -4.06
CA GLY A 35 5.16 -11.98 -3.01
C GLY A 35 6.38 -11.07 -3.21
N LYS A 36 6.61 -10.57 -4.44
CA LYS A 36 7.78 -9.75 -4.77
C LYS A 36 7.41 -8.60 -5.72
N PRO A 37 6.91 -7.46 -5.20
CA PRO A 37 6.46 -6.35 -6.05
C PRO A 37 7.59 -5.62 -6.77
N ALA A 38 8.83 -5.71 -6.27
CA ALA A 38 10.02 -5.10 -6.87
C ALA A 38 11.30 -5.86 -6.46
N PRO A 39 12.43 -5.68 -7.17
CA PRO A 39 13.73 -6.22 -6.77
C PRO A 39 14.22 -5.72 -5.41
N ARG A 40 13.82 -4.50 -5.02
CA ARG A 40 14.12 -3.88 -3.73
C ARG A 40 12.83 -3.30 -3.14
N VAL A 41 12.57 -3.61 -1.87
CA VAL A 41 11.40 -3.11 -1.12
C VAL A 41 11.90 -2.43 0.15
N ILE A 42 11.37 -1.24 0.44
CA ILE A 42 11.64 -0.47 1.66
C ILE A 42 10.31 -0.34 2.42
N THR A 43 10.24 -0.92 3.61
CA THR A 43 9.05 -0.85 4.47
C THR A 43 9.27 0.20 5.55
N VAL A 44 8.43 1.24 5.59
CA VAL A 44 8.52 2.34 6.57
C VAL A 44 7.41 2.21 7.60
N THR A 45 7.78 2.11 8.88
CA THR A 45 6.86 2.05 10.02
C THR A 45 7.12 3.19 11.01
N GLY A 46 6.21 3.39 11.96
CA GLY A 46 6.34 4.40 13.01
C GLY A 46 5.04 5.16 13.27
N THR A 47 4.96 5.85 14.40
CA THR A 47 3.78 6.63 14.78
C THR A 47 3.60 7.81 13.83
N ASN A 48 4.67 8.58 13.59
CA ASN A 48 4.67 9.78 12.76
C ASN A 48 5.74 9.70 11.66
N GLY A 49 5.61 10.53 10.62
CA GLY A 49 6.66 10.71 9.61
C GLY A 49 6.74 9.64 8.50
N LYS A 50 5.91 8.59 8.53
CA LYS A 50 5.91 7.53 7.50
C LYS A 50 5.78 8.09 6.08
N GLY A 51 4.76 8.94 5.87
CA GLY A 51 4.48 9.53 4.56
C GLY A 51 5.61 10.44 4.06
N SER A 52 6.13 11.31 4.93
CA SER A 52 7.25 12.21 4.59
C SER A 52 8.54 11.43 4.31
N THR A 53 8.83 10.37 5.08
CA THR A 53 10.00 9.51 4.84
C THR A 53 9.86 8.76 3.51
N CYS A 54 8.69 8.17 3.22
CA CYS A 54 8.45 7.54 1.92
C CYS A 54 8.62 8.53 0.76
N ALA A 55 8.10 9.75 0.89
CA ALA A 55 8.23 10.79 -0.12
C ALA A 55 9.70 11.20 -0.34
N PHE A 56 10.46 11.38 0.73
CA PHE A 56 11.89 11.71 0.67
C PHE A 56 12.69 10.61 -0.04
N VAL A 57 12.54 9.36 0.41
CA VAL A 57 13.23 8.20 -0.18
C VAL A 57 12.86 8.04 -1.65
N ALA A 58 11.58 8.19 -2.00
CA ALA A 58 11.14 8.08 -3.38
C ALA A 58 11.73 9.19 -4.26
N SER A 59 11.78 10.42 -3.77
CA SER A 59 12.41 11.54 -4.49
C SER A 59 13.90 11.30 -4.71
N LEU A 60 14.62 10.83 -3.69
CA LEU A 60 16.05 10.53 -3.77
C LEU A 60 16.36 9.40 -4.77
N LEU A 61 15.58 8.32 -4.75
CA LEU A 61 15.79 7.19 -5.65
C LEU A 61 15.41 7.56 -7.10
N ARG A 62 14.35 8.35 -7.28
CA ARG A 62 13.97 8.88 -8.60
C ARG A 62 15.03 9.83 -9.16
N SER A 63 15.66 10.66 -8.34
CA SER A 63 16.75 11.54 -8.80
C SER A 63 18.00 10.78 -9.24
N GLN A 64 18.13 9.51 -8.84
CA GLN A 64 19.17 8.59 -9.32
C GLN A 64 18.75 7.80 -10.58
N GLY A 65 17.61 8.14 -11.19
CA GLY A 65 17.12 7.49 -12.41
C GLY A 65 16.41 6.16 -12.19
N LEU A 66 16.04 5.81 -10.94
CA LEU A 66 15.34 4.57 -10.65
C LEU A 66 13.82 4.71 -10.81
N ASN A 67 13.18 3.63 -11.27
CA ASN A 67 11.72 3.50 -11.26
C ASN A 67 11.25 3.18 -9.84
N VAL A 68 10.41 4.05 -9.27
CA VAL A 68 9.97 3.94 -7.86
C VAL A 68 8.46 4.01 -7.75
N GLY A 69 7.87 2.94 -7.19
CA GLY A 69 6.50 2.91 -6.70
C GLY A 69 6.43 3.25 -5.20
N VAL A 70 5.36 3.94 -4.79
CA VAL A 70 5.09 4.30 -3.39
C VAL A 70 3.66 3.91 -3.06
N TYR A 71 3.48 3.21 -1.94
CA TYR A 71 2.17 2.92 -1.36
C TYR A 71 2.06 3.68 -0.04
N ASN A 72 1.02 4.52 0.11
CA ASN A 72 0.78 5.35 1.28
C ASN A 72 -0.71 5.32 1.69
N SER A 73 -0.96 5.62 2.95
CA SER A 73 -2.31 5.77 3.49
C SER A 73 -2.30 6.68 4.73
N PRO A 74 -3.41 7.38 5.05
CA PRO A 74 -4.60 7.57 4.22
C PRO A 74 -4.38 8.57 3.07
N HIS A 75 -5.36 8.71 2.18
CA HIS A 75 -5.39 9.77 1.16
C HIS A 75 -6.10 11.03 1.69
N LEU A 76 -5.76 12.20 1.14
CA LEU A 76 -6.36 13.47 1.55
C LEU A 76 -7.62 13.83 0.75
N LEU A 77 -7.56 13.76 -0.58
CA LEU A 77 -8.64 14.21 -1.47
C LEU A 77 -9.18 13.10 -2.38
N ARG A 78 -8.32 12.18 -2.81
CA ARG A 78 -8.65 11.16 -3.82
C ARG A 78 -7.92 9.86 -3.54
N TYR A 79 -8.59 8.75 -3.85
CA TYR A 79 -7.97 7.45 -4.04
C TYR A 79 -7.31 7.36 -5.42
#